data_AF-A0A2E9VVV4-F1
#
_entry.id   AF-A0A2E9VVV4-F1
#
_cell.length_a   1.000
_cell.length_b   1.000
_cell.length_c   1.000
_cell.angle_alpha   90.00
_cell.angle_beta   90.00
_cell.angle_gamma   90.00
#
_symmetry.space_group_name_H-M   'P 1'
#
loop_
_entity.id
_entity.type
_entity.pdbx_description
1 polymer ?
#
loop_
_entity_poly.entity_id
_entity_poly.type
_entity_poly.pdbx_seq_one_letter_code
_entity_poly.pdbx_strand_id
1 'polypeptide(L)'
;MIIAIAAELPAQGPPSESTSPRRFNQVFVKVIVPVTSRTPEQEGPVVESWVAEQLKQLGESEYFAVTDWVPVCDGLLADDIVDNDVWDGRLDGKHSYFPVGGDIPERENGRLLVKLTGWLCPVGGEANITLPDEPGSRAVGPVQILVGKEKKPLKVDERLPYVAVIIAPPPQEEGTSHSDAE
;
A
#
# COMPACT_ATOMS: atom_id res chain seq x y z
N MET A 1 13.86 -62.60 -41.20
CA MET A 1 12.89 -61.50 -41.04
C MET A 1 13.25 -60.80 -39.74
N ILE A 2 13.89 -59.63 -39.82
CA ILE A 2 14.38 -58.90 -38.66
C ILE A 2 13.37 -57.81 -38.35
N ILE A 3 12.76 -57.85 -37.17
CA ILE A 3 11.82 -56.83 -36.70
C ILE A 3 12.65 -55.69 -36.11
N ALA A 4 12.67 -54.55 -36.79
CA ALA A 4 13.23 -53.32 -36.25
C ALA A 4 12.19 -52.68 -35.30
N ILE A 5 12.55 -52.57 -34.02
CA ILE A 5 11.75 -51.87 -33.01
C ILE A 5 12.23 -50.42 -33.00
N ALA A 6 11.40 -49.50 -33.47
CA ALA A 6 11.65 -48.07 -33.36
C ALA A 6 11.43 -47.65 -31.91
N ALA A 7 12.48 -47.19 -31.24
CA ALA A 7 12.38 -46.55 -29.94
C ALA A 7 11.94 -45.10 -30.15
N GLU A 8 10.68 -44.80 -29.82
CA GLU A 8 10.19 -43.42 -29.71
C GLU A 8 10.91 -42.74 -28.54
N LEU A 9 11.63 -41.64 -28.82
CA LEU A 9 12.16 -40.76 -27.78
C LEU A 9 10.97 -40.15 -27.01
N PRO A 10 11.03 -40.08 -25.67
CA PRO A 10 10.04 -39.34 -24.91
C PRO A 10 10.10 -37.86 -25.31
N ALA A 11 8.97 -37.34 -25.78
CA ALA A 11 8.77 -35.92 -26.03
C ALA A 11 9.07 -35.16 -24.73
N GLN A 12 10.05 -34.27 -24.79
CA GLN A 12 10.32 -33.29 -23.73
C GLN A 12 9.03 -32.48 -23.56
N GLY A 13 8.39 -32.60 -22.39
CA GLY A 13 7.24 -31.77 -22.03
C GLY A 13 7.60 -30.28 -22.08
N PRO A 14 6.59 -29.38 -22.13
CA PRO A 14 6.84 -27.95 -22.15
C PRO A 14 7.74 -27.55 -20.96
N PRO A 15 8.66 -26.59 -21.14
CA PRO A 15 9.54 -26.17 -20.07
C PRO A 15 8.68 -25.72 -18.88
N SER A 16 8.93 -26.32 -17.72
CA SER A 16 8.32 -25.91 -16.46
C SER A 16 8.56 -24.40 -16.30
N GLU A 17 7.49 -23.62 -16.19
CA GLU A 17 7.58 -22.23 -15.78
C GLU A 17 8.42 -22.18 -14.52
N SER A 18 9.52 -21.41 -14.57
CA SER A 18 10.39 -21.23 -13.41
C SER A 18 9.57 -20.57 -12.31
N THR A 19 9.17 -21.34 -11.31
CA THR A 19 8.53 -20.84 -10.08
C THR A 19 9.56 -20.20 -9.17
N SER A 20 10.34 -19.24 -9.68
CA SER A 20 10.94 -18.24 -8.81
C SER A 20 9.77 -17.42 -8.24
N PRO A 21 9.63 -17.29 -6.90
CA PRO A 21 8.61 -16.46 -6.30
C PRO A 21 8.66 -15.08 -6.97
N ARG A 22 7.56 -14.64 -7.58
CA ARG A 22 7.51 -13.28 -8.13
C ARG A 22 7.71 -12.33 -6.95
N ARG A 23 8.88 -11.68 -6.89
CA ARG A 23 9.12 -10.65 -5.90
C ARG A 23 8.43 -9.39 -6.37
N PHE A 24 7.35 -9.04 -5.70
CA PHE A 24 6.60 -7.82 -5.97
C PHE A 24 7.31 -6.61 -5.38
N ASN A 25 7.09 -5.44 -5.98
CA ASN A 25 7.55 -4.19 -5.38
C ASN A 25 6.82 -3.97 -4.04
N GLN A 26 7.57 -3.47 -3.06
CA GLN A 26 7.04 -3.20 -1.73
C GLN A 26 6.24 -1.90 -1.75
N VAL A 27 5.09 -1.89 -1.09
CA VAL A 27 4.23 -0.72 -0.97
C VAL A 27 4.30 -0.21 0.46
N PHE A 28 4.57 1.09 0.61
CA PHE A 28 4.56 1.76 1.90
C PHE A 28 3.56 2.90 1.88
N VAL A 29 2.89 3.09 3.00
CA VAL A 29 1.89 4.12 3.18
C VAL A 29 2.20 4.96 4.41
N LYS A 30 1.81 6.24 4.35
CA LYS A 30 1.91 7.17 5.46
C LYS A 30 0.60 7.94 5.59
N VAL A 31 0.10 8.03 6.82
CA VAL A 31 -1.13 8.76 7.12
C VAL A 31 -0.80 10.19 7.51
N ILE A 32 -1.48 11.14 6.87
CA ILE A 32 -1.35 12.57 7.14
C ILE A 32 -2.70 13.14 7.55
N VAL A 33 -2.72 13.87 8.67
CA VAL A 33 -3.92 14.48 9.22
C VAL A 33 -3.84 16.00 9.06
N PRO A 34 -4.88 16.65 8.50
CA PRO A 34 -4.98 18.11 8.47
C PRO A 34 -5.05 18.69 9.88
N VAL A 35 -4.43 19.84 10.08
CA VAL A 35 -4.58 20.60 11.32
C VAL A 35 -5.94 21.30 11.30
N THR A 36 -6.75 21.02 12.30
CA THR A 36 -8.05 21.67 12.51
C THR A 36 -8.28 21.95 13.99
N SER A 37 -9.38 22.62 14.33
CA SER A 37 -9.78 22.81 15.73
C SER A 37 -10.09 21.49 16.46
N ARG A 38 -10.40 20.40 15.72
CA ARG A 38 -10.63 19.05 16.27
C ARG A 38 -9.38 18.17 16.23
N THR A 39 -8.48 18.45 15.30
CA THR A 39 -7.21 17.75 15.12
C THR A 39 -6.07 18.76 15.23
N PRO A 40 -5.80 19.28 16.45
CA PRO A 40 -4.67 20.18 16.64
C PRO A 40 -3.37 19.47 16.26
N GLU A 41 -2.42 20.25 15.79
CA GLU A 41 -1.08 19.77 15.44
C GLU A 41 -0.48 18.98 16.60
N GLN A 42 0.12 17.85 16.27
CA GLN A 42 0.79 16.95 17.20
C GLN A 42 2.21 16.72 16.71
N GLU A 43 3.10 16.40 17.64
CA GLU A 43 4.40 15.85 17.26
C GLU A 43 4.18 14.52 16.53
N GLY A 44 4.86 14.34 15.41
CA GLY A 44 4.71 13.16 14.58
C GLY A 44 5.90 12.98 13.65
N PRO A 45 5.89 11.89 12.87
CA PRO A 45 6.93 11.63 11.89
C PRO A 45 7.06 12.76 10.86
N VAL A 46 8.24 12.86 10.25
CA VAL A 46 8.51 13.87 9.22
C VAL A 46 7.56 13.64 8.03
N VAL A 47 7.01 14.74 7.50
CA VAL A 47 6.33 14.75 6.21
C VAL A 47 7.35 15.14 5.14
N GLU A 48 7.58 14.25 4.18
CA GLU A 48 8.55 14.47 3.12
C GLU A 48 8.16 15.64 2.22
N SER A 49 9.15 16.36 1.68
CA SER A 49 8.92 17.54 0.85
C SER A 49 8.00 17.27 -0.35
N TRP A 50 8.13 16.11 -1.00
CA TRP A 50 7.27 15.75 -2.13
C TRP A 50 5.82 15.49 -1.73
N VAL A 51 5.59 15.02 -0.50
CA VAL A 51 4.24 14.85 0.07
C VAL A 51 3.67 16.23 0.35
N ALA A 52 4.45 17.09 0.99
CA ALA A 52 4.10 18.48 1.28
C ALA A 52 3.73 19.28 0.02
N GLU A 53 4.48 19.10 -1.08
CA GLU A 53 4.19 19.71 -2.38
C GLU A 53 2.85 19.23 -2.96
N GLN A 54 2.55 17.93 -2.89
CA GLN A 54 1.26 17.39 -3.37
C GLN A 54 0.09 17.85 -2.49
N LEU A 55 0.25 17.85 -1.17
CA LEU A 55 -0.76 18.36 -0.23
C LEU A 55 -1.08 19.83 -0.52
N LYS A 56 -0.06 20.66 -0.77
CA LYS A 56 -0.24 22.05 -1.18
C LYS A 56 -1.03 22.18 -2.49
N GLN A 57 -0.77 21.31 -3.48
CA GLN A 57 -1.55 21.28 -4.73
C GLN A 57 -3.01 20.87 -4.49
N LEU A 58 -3.26 20.02 -3.49
CA LEU A 58 -4.61 19.64 -3.03
C LEU A 58 -5.28 20.73 -2.15
N GLY A 59 -4.59 21.84 -1.89
CA GLY A 59 -5.10 22.97 -1.11
C GLY A 59 -4.93 22.81 0.41
N GLU A 60 -4.12 21.85 0.86
CA GLU A 60 -3.83 21.63 2.27
C GLU A 60 -2.53 22.34 2.67
N SER A 61 -2.57 23.10 3.76
CA SER A 61 -1.50 24.02 4.17
C SER A 61 -0.92 23.70 5.55
N GLU A 62 -1.70 23.08 6.44
CA GLU A 62 -1.29 22.75 7.79
C GLU A 62 -1.67 21.29 8.07
N TYR A 63 -0.68 20.47 8.39
CA TYR A 63 -0.83 19.02 8.50
C TYR A 63 0.32 18.40 9.27
N PHE A 64 0.10 17.21 9.81
CA PHE A 64 1.12 16.39 10.48
C PHE A 64 0.93 14.92 10.11
N ALA A 65 2.00 14.12 10.16
CA ALA A 65 1.90 12.68 10.00
C ALA A 65 1.58 12.00 11.34
N VAL A 66 0.79 10.94 11.31
CA VAL A 66 0.45 10.13 12.50
C VAL A 66 1.07 8.73 12.45
N THR A 67 1.67 8.38 11.32
CA THR A 67 2.44 7.14 11.13
C THR A 67 3.77 7.47 10.48
N ASP A 68 4.76 6.60 10.66
CA ASP A 68 5.88 6.54 9.73
C ASP A 68 5.42 5.83 8.43
N TRP A 69 6.34 5.48 7.54
CA TRP A 69 6.07 4.60 6.41
C TRP A 69 5.78 3.18 6.89
N VAL A 70 4.51 2.78 6.79
CA VAL A 70 4.03 1.44 7.16
C VAL A 70 3.96 0.57 5.90
N PRO A 71 4.56 -0.63 5.89
CA PRO A 71 4.40 -1.55 4.77
C PRO A 71 2.96 -2.03 4.65
N VAL A 72 2.46 -2.13 3.42
CA VAL A 72 1.19 -2.77 3.09
C VAL A 72 1.49 -4.05 2.34
N CYS A 73 1.19 -5.18 2.96
CA CYS A 73 1.30 -6.48 2.34
C CYS A 73 0.17 -6.69 1.32
N ASP A 74 0.48 -7.51 0.32
CA ASP A 74 -0.43 -7.79 -0.78
C ASP A 74 -1.37 -8.94 -0.39
N GLY A 75 -2.65 -8.61 -0.16
CA GLY A 75 -3.67 -9.59 0.21
C GLY A 75 -3.99 -10.61 -0.89
N LEU A 76 -3.49 -10.42 -2.11
CA LEU A 76 -3.59 -11.39 -3.20
C LEU A 76 -2.53 -12.50 -3.11
N LEU A 77 -1.53 -12.36 -2.23
CA LEU A 77 -0.59 -13.43 -1.91
C LEU A 77 -1.32 -14.46 -1.04
N ALA A 78 -1.59 -15.62 -1.64
CA ALA A 78 -2.46 -16.68 -1.11
C ALA A 78 -2.06 -17.26 0.26
N ASP A 79 -0.91 -16.86 0.82
CA ASP A 79 -0.31 -17.45 2.02
C ASP A 79 -0.24 -16.52 3.23
N ASP A 80 -0.58 -15.22 3.10
CA ASP A 80 -0.56 -14.28 4.23
C ASP A 80 -1.98 -13.87 4.61
N ILE A 81 -2.38 -14.14 5.85
CA ILE A 81 -3.51 -13.46 6.49
C ILE A 81 -3.03 -12.03 6.73
N VAL A 82 -3.29 -11.17 5.75
CA VAL A 82 -2.83 -9.79 5.78
C VAL A 82 -3.81 -8.95 6.60
N ASP A 83 -3.51 -8.80 7.89
CA ASP A 83 -4.04 -7.71 8.71
C ASP A 83 -3.00 -6.58 8.72
N ASN A 84 -3.01 -5.72 7.69
CA ASN A 84 -2.14 -4.55 7.68
C ASN A 84 -2.72 -3.48 8.60
N ASP A 85 -2.45 -3.57 9.89
CA ASP A 85 -2.72 -2.49 10.85
C ASP A 85 -1.87 -1.27 10.49
N VAL A 86 -2.43 -0.36 9.70
CA VAL A 86 -1.74 0.86 9.24
C VAL A 86 -1.71 1.91 10.33
N TRP A 87 -2.83 2.10 11.03
CA TRP A 87 -2.95 3.08 12.10
C TRP A 87 -4.02 2.65 13.10
N ASP A 88 -3.75 2.77 14.39
CA ASP A 88 -4.71 2.41 15.44
C ASP A 88 -5.84 3.44 15.64
N GLY A 89 -5.79 4.55 14.89
CA GLY A 89 -6.77 5.63 14.92
C GLY A 89 -6.62 6.57 16.12
N ARG A 90 -5.60 6.41 16.97
CA ARG A 90 -5.44 7.26 18.15
C ARG A 90 -4.74 8.57 17.80
N LEU A 91 -5.29 9.67 18.31
CA LEU A 91 -4.60 10.95 18.44
C LEU A 91 -4.45 11.25 19.94
N ASP A 92 -3.53 12.15 20.28
CA ASP A 92 -3.25 12.50 21.67
C ASP A 92 -4.47 13.11 22.37
N GLY A 93 -5.12 12.28 23.19
CA GLY A 93 -5.82 12.68 24.40
C GLY A 93 -7.34 12.92 24.33
N LYS A 94 -7.96 13.17 23.16
CA LYS A 94 -9.43 13.40 23.10
C LYS A 94 -10.16 13.01 21.81
N HIS A 95 -9.44 12.88 20.70
CA HIS A 95 -10.04 12.57 19.39
C HIS A 95 -9.44 11.26 18.90
N SER A 96 -10.28 10.37 18.40
CA SER A 96 -9.83 9.10 17.84
C SER A 96 -10.59 8.85 16.55
N TYR A 97 -9.85 8.50 15.52
CA TYR A 97 -10.36 7.76 14.39
C TYR A 97 -10.53 6.29 14.79
N PHE A 98 -11.12 5.53 13.88
CA PHE A 98 -11.15 4.07 13.99
C PHE A 98 -9.85 3.51 13.42
N PRO A 99 -9.43 2.30 13.85
CA PRO A 99 -8.28 1.63 13.27
C PRO A 99 -8.38 1.51 11.76
N VAL A 100 -7.25 1.63 11.09
CA VAL A 100 -7.12 1.66 9.64
C VAL A 100 -6.37 0.44 9.17
N GLY A 101 -7.01 -0.32 8.29
CA GLY A 101 -6.41 -1.43 7.57
C GLY A 101 -5.95 -1.02 6.18
N GLY A 102 -4.84 -1.60 5.70
CA GLY A 102 -4.35 -1.48 4.33
C GLY A 102 -4.50 -2.77 3.52
N ASP A 103 -4.75 -2.67 2.22
CA ASP A 103 -4.80 -3.81 1.30
C ASP A 103 -4.36 -3.39 -0.12
N ILE A 104 -3.99 -4.37 -0.92
CA ILE A 104 -3.66 -4.23 -2.34
C ILE A 104 -4.59 -5.16 -3.14
N PRO A 105 -5.86 -4.78 -3.33
CA PRO A 105 -6.86 -5.64 -3.97
C PRO A 105 -6.61 -5.87 -5.47
N GLU A 106 -5.80 -5.03 -6.12
CA GLU A 106 -5.49 -5.15 -7.54
C GLU A 106 -4.00 -4.88 -7.79
N ARG A 107 -3.33 -5.81 -8.48
CA ARG A 107 -1.97 -5.65 -9.01
C ARG A 107 -1.87 -6.35 -10.36
N GLU A 108 -2.22 -5.63 -11.41
CA GLU A 108 -2.24 -6.16 -12.78
C GLU A 108 -1.81 -5.10 -13.79
N ASN A 109 -1.34 -5.55 -14.96
CA ASN A 109 -1.02 -4.66 -16.10
C ASN A 109 -0.03 -3.52 -15.74
N GLY A 110 0.90 -3.77 -14.81
CA GLY A 110 1.89 -2.79 -14.37
C GLY A 110 1.33 -1.66 -13.50
N ARG A 111 0.13 -1.83 -12.94
CA ARG A 111 -0.48 -0.88 -12.00
C ARG A 111 -0.94 -1.62 -10.75
N LEU A 112 -1.02 -0.90 -9.65
CA LEU A 112 -1.62 -1.40 -8.43
C LEU A 112 -2.62 -0.42 -7.84
N LEU A 113 -3.61 -0.95 -7.12
CA LEU A 113 -4.57 -0.20 -6.32
C LEU A 113 -4.23 -0.43 -4.85
N VAL A 114 -3.85 0.63 -4.14
CA VAL A 114 -3.76 0.62 -2.68
C VAL A 114 -5.09 1.06 -2.10
N LYS A 115 -5.63 0.26 -1.19
CA LYS A 115 -6.89 0.53 -0.49
C LYS A 115 -6.64 0.63 1.01
N LEU A 116 -6.94 1.78 1.61
CA LEU A 116 -6.97 1.93 3.07
C LEU A 116 -8.41 2.14 3.53
N THR A 117 -8.87 1.35 4.52
CA THR A 117 -10.24 1.40 5.05
C THR A 117 -10.24 1.53 6.56
N GLY A 118 -11.40 1.86 7.14
CA GLY A 118 -11.57 1.98 8.60
C GLY A 118 -11.74 3.42 9.07
N TRP A 119 -11.62 4.40 8.18
CA TRP A 119 -11.75 5.81 8.53
C TRP A 119 -13.21 6.17 8.86
N LEU A 120 -13.57 6.29 10.15
CA LEU A 120 -14.87 6.78 10.65
C LEU A 120 -16.04 5.76 10.59
N CYS A 121 -16.46 5.25 11.76
CA CYS A 121 -17.70 4.50 11.93
C CYS A 121 -18.86 5.46 12.29
N PRO A 122 -20.09 5.28 11.77
CA PRO A 122 -20.57 4.18 10.92
C PRO A 122 -20.59 4.49 9.42
N VAL A 123 -20.18 5.69 8.99
CA VAL A 123 -20.35 6.12 7.60
C VAL A 123 -19.35 5.42 6.67
N GLY A 124 -18.19 5.01 7.20
CA GLY A 124 -17.14 4.34 6.43
C GLY A 124 -16.38 5.32 5.55
N GLY A 125 -15.07 5.27 5.62
CA GLY A 125 -14.16 6.05 4.80
C GLY A 125 -13.05 5.17 4.26
N GLU A 126 -12.65 5.48 3.03
CA GLU A 126 -11.59 4.77 2.34
C GLU A 126 -10.72 5.72 1.51
N ALA A 127 -9.45 5.36 1.36
CA ALA A 127 -8.56 5.93 0.37
C ALA A 127 -8.26 4.85 -0.68
N ASN A 128 -8.53 5.15 -1.94
CA ASN A 128 -8.22 4.29 -3.08
C ASN A 128 -7.20 5.04 -3.95
N ILE A 129 -5.98 4.51 -4.05
CA ILE A 129 -4.89 5.17 -4.76
C ILE A 129 -4.34 4.20 -5.80
N THR A 130 -4.52 4.56 -7.08
CA THR A 130 -3.99 3.79 -8.21
C THR A 130 -2.72 4.45 -8.75
N LEU A 131 -1.64 3.69 -8.83
CA LEU A 131 -0.35 4.16 -9.32
C LEU A 131 0.38 3.05 -10.11
N PRO A 132 1.36 3.40 -10.97
CA PRO A 132 2.19 2.40 -11.64
C PRO A 132 2.90 1.52 -10.60
N ASP A 133 2.97 0.21 -10.83
CA ASP A 133 3.71 -0.73 -9.97
C ASP A 133 5.20 -0.70 -10.34
N GLU A 134 5.84 0.45 -10.10
CA GLU A 134 7.25 0.70 -10.43
C GLU A 134 7.96 1.36 -9.26
N PRO A 135 9.20 0.94 -8.91
CA PRO A 135 9.98 1.60 -7.87
C PRO A 135 10.13 3.10 -8.08
N GLY A 136 9.86 3.88 -7.03
CA GLY A 136 9.86 5.35 -7.07
C GLY A 136 8.51 5.96 -7.43
N SER A 137 7.54 5.17 -7.90
CA SER A 137 6.16 5.64 -8.05
C SER A 137 5.59 6.04 -6.69
N ARG A 138 4.92 7.20 -6.66
CA ARG A 138 4.42 7.80 -5.43
C ARG A 138 3.22 8.68 -5.70
N ALA A 139 2.30 8.75 -4.75
CA ALA A 139 1.08 9.54 -4.85
C ALA A 139 0.56 9.95 -3.48
N VAL A 140 -0.19 11.04 -3.43
CA VAL A 140 -0.98 11.43 -2.25
C VAL A 140 -2.46 11.44 -2.65
N GLY A 141 -3.30 10.78 -1.86
CA GLY A 141 -4.74 10.72 -2.08
C GLY A 141 -5.55 11.07 -0.83
N PRO A 142 -6.70 11.75 -0.96
CA PRO A 142 -7.57 12.02 0.17
C PRO A 142 -8.38 10.78 0.56
N VAL A 143 -8.61 10.61 1.86
CA VAL A 143 -9.65 9.73 2.37
C VAL A 143 -11.01 10.30 1.95
N GLN A 144 -11.89 9.45 1.46
CA GLN A 144 -13.23 9.80 1.01
C GLN A 144 -14.26 8.98 1.80
N ILE A 145 -15.40 9.59 2.10
CA ILE A 145 -16.51 8.92 2.80
C ILE A 145 -17.42 8.22 1.79
N LEU A 146 -17.82 6.99 2.09
CA LEU A 146 -18.74 6.20 1.30
C LEU A 146 -20.19 6.38 1.77
N VAL A 147 -20.97 7.22 1.10
CA VAL A 147 -22.42 7.31 1.36
C VAL A 147 -23.18 6.51 0.28
N GLY A 148 -23.31 5.20 0.48
CA GLY A 148 -23.91 4.30 -0.52
C GLY A 148 -23.02 4.17 -1.77
N LYS A 149 -23.61 4.16 -2.99
CA LYS A 149 -22.85 4.13 -4.26
C LYS A 149 -22.34 5.52 -4.71
N GLU A 150 -22.72 6.58 -4.02
CA GLU A 150 -22.36 7.95 -4.39
C GLU A 150 -21.31 8.52 -3.44
N LYS A 151 -20.17 8.90 -4.01
CA LYS A 151 -19.13 9.66 -3.32
C LYS A 151 -19.66 11.08 -3.07
N LYS A 152 -20.22 11.34 -1.87
CA LYS A 152 -20.64 12.69 -1.51
C LYS A 152 -19.47 13.45 -0.88
N PRO A 153 -19.13 14.66 -1.38
CA PRO A 153 -18.23 15.54 -0.66
C PRO A 153 -18.87 15.96 0.66
N LEU A 154 -18.11 15.85 1.75
CA LEU A 154 -18.60 16.09 3.10
C LEU A 154 -18.96 17.58 3.27
N LYS A 155 -20.11 17.86 3.86
CA LYS A 155 -20.45 19.16 4.45
C LYS A 155 -20.19 19.10 5.95
N VAL A 156 -18.95 18.89 6.37
CA VAL A 156 -18.56 19.06 7.77
C VAL A 156 -17.16 19.65 7.74
N ASP A 157 -16.89 20.62 8.62
CA ASP A 157 -15.58 21.24 8.87
C ASP A 157 -14.47 20.24 9.30
N GLU A 158 -14.67 18.95 9.09
CA GLU A 158 -13.70 17.88 9.27
C GLU A 158 -13.05 17.60 7.92
N ARG A 159 -11.90 18.25 7.68
CA ARG A 159 -11.04 17.84 6.58
C ARG A 159 -10.58 16.40 6.85
N LEU A 160 -10.85 15.51 5.91
CA LEU A 160 -10.50 14.10 6.02
C LEU A 160 -8.97 13.93 5.91
N PRO A 161 -8.41 12.86 6.51
CA PRO A 161 -6.99 12.54 6.35
C PRO A 161 -6.59 12.33 4.89
N TYR A 162 -5.29 12.42 4.64
CA TYR A 162 -4.64 12.06 3.39
C TYR A 162 -3.76 10.84 3.60
N VAL A 163 -3.55 10.09 2.54
CA VAL A 163 -2.65 8.93 2.50
C VAL A 163 -1.60 9.20 1.44
N ALA A 164 -0.34 9.17 1.84
CA ALA A 164 0.78 9.12 0.92
C ALA A 164 1.19 7.66 0.68
N VAL A 165 1.55 7.34 -0.55
CA VAL A 165 1.99 6.01 -0.99
C VAL A 165 3.33 6.15 -1.69
N ILE A 166 4.26 5.24 -1.42
CA ILE A 166 5.50 5.07 -2.16
C ILE A 166 5.75 3.59 -2.47
N ILE A 167 6.25 3.33 -3.67
CA ILE A 167 6.66 2.00 -4.11
C ILE A 167 8.18 1.89 -4.04
N ALA A 168 8.66 0.89 -3.32
CA ALA A 168 10.06 0.54 -3.19
C ALA A 168 10.37 -0.72 -4.02
N PRO A 169 11.64 -0.94 -4.42
CA PRO A 169 12.02 -2.16 -5.12
C PRO A 169 11.66 -3.42 -4.32
N PRO A 170 11.57 -4.59 -4.97
CA PRO A 170 11.33 -5.84 -4.28
C PRO A 170 12.47 -6.14 -3.29
N PRO A 171 12.22 -6.90 -2.20
CA PRO A 171 13.27 -7.27 -1.26
C PRO A 171 14.43 -7.98 -1.98
N GLN A 172 15.65 -7.53 -1.73
CA GLN A 172 16.82 -8.28 -2.17
C GLN A 172 17.04 -9.43 -1.20
N GLU A 173 17.23 -10.64 -1.72
CA GLU A 173 17.76 -11.74 -0.91
C GLU A 173 19.18 -11.33 -0.53
N GLU A 174 19.45 -11.25 0.78
CA GLU A 174 20.81 -11.16 1.26
C GLU A 174 21.57 -12.38 0.72
N GLY A 175 22.46 -12.13 -0.24
CA GLY A 175 23.41 -13.14 -0.65
C GLY A 175 24.25 -13.50 0.57
N THR A 176 24.05 -14.70 1.10
CA THR A 176 24.97 -15.33 2.04
C THR A 176 26.33 -15.43 1.34
N SER A 177 27.16 -14.40 1.52
CA SER A 177 28.57 -14.47 1.25
C SER A 177 29.17 -15.40 2.31
N HIS A 178 29.09 -16.70 2.03
CA HIS A 178 30.06 -17.64 2.55
C HIS A 178 31.39 -17.28 1.89
N SER A 179 32.14 -16.37 2.51
CA SER A 179 33.58 -16.33 2.35
C SER A 179 34.13 -17.56 3.08
N ASP A 180 34.14 -18.70 2.40
CA ASP A 180 35.15 -19.70 2.66
C ASP A 180 36.48 -19.08 2.21
N ALA A 181 37.30 -18.70 3.19
CA ALA A 181 38.71 -18.44 2.99
C ALA A 181 39.48 -19.42 3.88
N GLU A 182 40.29 -20.23 3.21
CA GLU A 182 41.24 -21.24 3.69
C GLU A 182 42.02 -20.87 4.97
#